data_AF-A0A7Y7ADZ7-F1
#
_entry.id   AF-A0A7Y7ADZ7-F1
#
_cell.length_a   1.000
_cell.length_b   1.000
_cell.length_c   1.000
_cell.angle_alpha   90.00
_cell.angle_beta   90.00
_cell.angle_gamma   90.00
#
_symmetry.space_group_name_H-M   'P 1'
#
loop_
_entity.id
_entity.type
_entity.pdbx_description
1 polymer ?
#
loop_
_entity_poly.entity_id
_entity_poly.type
_entity_poly.pdbx_seq_one_letter_code
_entity_poly.pdbx_strand_id
1 'polypeptide(L)'
;MDKEKIEELKSKRLKLQEEVRLNDLRDRVASQISHLVKLDESYSVYYEFENLNWIDSNVRVRNRDGYRGIHGDFQIDVDDSNAINSFNISEVEINSEKFKELFSSLISTESEVIVCYQGGDPELEFSAKAFLDKPTEFFSRPETWILTTDKKWIIEYIWEQGVIRFIQLKESMPTLVQKIIIE
;
A
#
# COMPACT_ATOMS: atom_id res chain seq x y z
N MET A 1 -14.03 -21.62 36.94
CA MET A 1 -14.64 -21.06 35.73
C MET A 1 -14.73 -22.18 34.71
N ASP A 2 -15.92 -22.43 34.16
CA ASP A 2 -16.17 -23.57 33.28
C ASP A 2 -15.41 -23.43 31.95
N LYS A 3 -14.76 -24.50 31.50
CA LYS A 3 -13.91 -24.48 30.29
C LYS A 3 -14.73 -24.16 29.04
N GLU A 4 -15.96 -24.65 28.96
CA GLU A 4 -16.86 -24.36 27.82
C GLU A 4 -17.20 -22.86 27.77
N LYS A 5 -17.52 -22.27 28.92
CA LYS A 5 -17.82 -20.84 29.02
C LYS A 5 -16.63 -19.95 28.68
N ILE A 6 -15.40 -20.39 28.98
CA ILE A 6 -14.18 -19.69 28.57
C ILE A 6 -14.03 -19.70 27.05
N GLU A 7 -14.26 -20.85 26.42
CA GLU A 7 -14.09 -21.01 24.97
C GLU A 7 -15.18 -20.26 24.19
N GLU A 8 -16.41 -20.26 24.69
CA GLU A 8 -17.51 -19.45 24.16
C GLU A 8 -17.18 -17.95 24.19
N LEU A 9 -16.67 -17.46 25.34
CA LEU A 9 -16.29 -16.04 25.49
C LEU A 9 -15.12 -15.66 24.58
N LYS A 10 -14.14 -16.55 24.38
CA LYS A 10 -13.06 -16.33 23.41
C LYS A 10 -13.58 -16.24 21.98
N SER A 11 -14.45 -17.17 21.56
CA SER A 11 -15.05 -17.16 20.23
C SER A 11 -15.85 -15.87 20.00
N LYS A 12 -16.65 -15.45 20.99
CA LYS A 12 -17.41 -14.19 20.92
C LYS A 12 -16.50 -12.97 20.82
N ARG A 13 -15.40 -12.94 21.58
CA ARG A 13 -14.41 -11.86 21.51
C ARG A 13 -13.76 -11.79 20.13
N LEU A 14 -13.36 -12.93 19.56
CA LEU A 14 -12.77 -12.98 18.22
C LEU A 14 -13.71 -12.43 17.15
N LYS A 15 -14.99 -12.82 17.17
CA LYS A 15 -16.00 -12.31 16.24
C LYS A 15 -16.18 -10.79 16.36
N LEU A 16 -16.23 -10.26 17.58
CA LEU A 16 -16.35 -8.82 17.80
C LEU A 16 -15.10 -8.06 17.31
N GLN A 17 -13.90 -8.61 17.54
CA GLN A 17 -12.66 -8.01 17.04
C GLN A 17 -12.62 -7.99 15.50
N GLU A 18 -13.10 -9.06 14.88
CA GLU A 18 -13.23 -9.14 13.43
C GLU A 18 -14.24 -8.10 12.90
N GLU A 19 -15.43 -8.01 13.49
CA GLU A 19 -16.46 -7.04 13.08
C GLU A 19 -15.97 -5.58 13.19
N VAL A 20 -15.32 -5.23 14.30
CA VAL A 20 -14.72 -3.90 14.49
C VAL A 20 -13.69 -3.61 13.40
N ARG A 21 -12.77 -4.55 13.16
CA ARG A 21 -11.75 -4.41 12.12
C ARG A 21 -12.36 -4.25 10.72
N LEU A 22 -13.44 -4.98 10.41
CA LEU A 22 -14.12 -4.87 9.11
C LEU A 22 -14.75 -3.49 8.91
N ASN A 23 -15.36 -2.93 9.97
CA ASN A 23 -15.92 -1.57 9.90
C ASN A 23 -14.81 -0.53 9.76
N ASP A 24 -13.74 -0.64 10.54
CA ASP A 24 -12.58 0.25 10.42
C ASP A 24 -11.99 0.21 9.00
N LEU A 25 -11.81 -0.98 8.43
CA LEU A 25 -11.30 -1.14 7.06
C LEU A 25 -12.21 -0.44 6.03
N ARG A 26 -13.53 -0.64 6.13
CA ARG A 26 -14.50 0.00 5.23
C ARG A 26 -14.41 1.51 5.28
N ASP A 27 -14.32 2.07 6.48
CA ASP A 27 -14.16 3.51 6.67
C ASP A 27 -12.82 3.99 6.13
N ARG A 28 -11.76 3.18 6.24
CA ARG A 28 -10.43 3.55 5.74
C ARG A 28 -10.36 3.68 4.23
N VAL A 29 -10.97 2.74 3.49
CA VAL A 29 -10.93 2.71 2.02
C VAL A 29 -12.17 3.33 1.35
N ALA A 30 -13.07 3.94 2.11
CA ALA A 30 -14.35 4.44 1.60
C ALA A 30 -14.20 5.42 0.42
N SER A 31 -13.20 6.31 0.48
CA SER A 31 -12.94 7.26 -0.61
C SER A 31 -12.45 6.56 -1.88
N GLN A 32 -11.54 5.60 -1.75
CA GLN A 32 -11.01 4.84 -2.88
C GLN A 32 -12.12 3.98 -3.52
N ILE A 33 -12.94 3.30 -2.71
CA ILE A 33 -14.11 2.58 -3.21
C ILE A 33 -15.07 3.53 -3.95
N SER A 34 -15.35 4.71 -3.38
CA SER A 34 -16.23 5.69 -4.02
C SER A 34 -15.68 6.18 -5.36
N HIS A 35 -14.35 6.27 -5.50
CA HIS A 35 -13.70 6.61 -6.75
C HIS A 35 -13.81 5.45 -7.77
N LEU A 36 -13.53 4.22 -7.37
CA LEU A 36 -13.63 3.03 -8.23
C LEU A 36 -15.07 2.82 -8.74
N VAL A 37 -16.07 3.02 -7.88
CA VAL A 37 -17.50 2.97 -8.28
C VAL A 37 -17.84 4.03 -9.33
N LYS A 38 -17.25 5.24 -9.24
CA LYS A 38 -17.47 6.29 -10.27
C LYS A 38 -16.85 5.93 -11.62
N LEU A 39 -15.80 5.13 -11.61
CA LEU A 39 -15.13 4.64 -12.82
C LEU A 39 -15.76 3.39 -13.42
N ASP A 40 -16.79 2.82 -12.77
CA ASP A 40 -17.35 1.50 -13.12
C ASP A 40 -16.29 0.37 -13.10
N GLU A 41 -15.33 0.49 -12.18
CA GLU A 41 -14.22 -0.46 -12.01
C GLU A 41 -14.54 -1.49 -10.93
N SER A 42 -14.19 -2.75 -11.21
CA SER A 42 -14.29 -3.83 -10.23
C SER A 42 -13.21 -3.72 -9.17
N TYR A 43 -13.54 -4.11 -7.93
CA TYR A 43 -12.60 -4.11 -6.82
C TYR A 43 -12.91 -5.23 -5.82
N SER A 44 -11.88 -5.63 -5.09
CA SER A 44 -11.96 -6.62 -4.01
C SER A 44 -11.41 -6.01 -2.73
N VAL A 45 -12.15 -6.12 -1.63
CA VAL A 45 -11.67 -5.68 -0.31
C VAL A 45 -11.09 -6.89 0.41
N TYR A 46 -9.83 -6.82 0.78
CA TYR A 46 -9.17 -7.92 1.49
C TYR A 46 -9.53 -7.89 2.96
N TYR A 47 -10.49 -8.72 3.32
CA TYR A 47 -10.93 -8.87 4.69
C TYR A 47 -10.07 -9.83 5.50
N GLU A 48 -9.27 -10.72 4.91
CA GLU A 48 -8.62 -11.79 5.66
C GLU A 48 -7.33 -11.37 6.38
N PHE A 49 -7.12 -11.90 7.61
CA PHE A 49 -5.97 -11.58 8.45
C PHE A 49 -4.63 -12.01 7.82
N GLU A 50 -4.65 -13.03 6.94
CA GLU A 50 -3.46 -13.62 6.33
C GLU A 50 -2.68 -12.66 5.44
N ASN A 51 -3.36 -11.62 4.98
CA ASN A 51 -2.75 -10.56 4.19
C ASN A 51 -2.13 -9.47 5.08
N LEU A 52 -2.56 -9.34 6.35
CA LEU A 52 -2.08 -8.32 7.27
C LEU A 52 -0.58 -8.50 7.55
N ASN A 53 0.15 -7.38 7.62
CA ASN A 53 1.61 -7.33 7.79
C ASN A 53 2.41 -8.14 6.76
N TRP A 54 1.88 -8.38 5.54
CA TRP A 54 2.64 -9.13 4.53
C TRP A 54 3.99 -8.47 4.23
N ILE A 55 4.03 -7.14 4.13
CA ILE A 55 5.27 -6.39 3.89
C ILE A 55 6.29 -6.64 5.01
N ASP A 56 5.92 -6.39 6.27
CA ASP A 56 6.79 -6.58 7.43
C ASP A 56 7.28 -8.03 7.58
N SER A 57 6.43 -9.00 7.23
CA SER A 57 6.74 -10.43 7.34
C SER A 57 7.61 -10.98 6.20
N ASN A 58 7.60 -10.36 5.02
CA ASN A 58 8.20 -10.94 3.80
C ASN A 58 9.26 -10.08 3.14
N VAL A 59 9.33 -8.80 3.51
CA VAL A 59 10.25 -7.82 2.92
C VAL A 59 11.09 -7.24 4.04
N ARG A 60 12.36 -7.01 3.76
CA ARG A 60 13.24 -6.35 4.72
C ARG A 60 12.81 -4.89 4.88
N VAL A 61 12.44 -4.52 6.09
CA VAL A 61 12.04 -3.16 6.47
C VAL A 61 13.00 -2.58 7.50
N ARG A 62 13.04 -1.26 7.60
CA ARG A 62 13.80 -0.52 8.62
C ARG A 62 12.96 0.64 9.15
N ASN A 63 13.40 1.20 10.27
CA ASN A 63 12.79 2.43 10.77
C ASN A 63 12.86 3.54 9.70
N ARG A 64 11.77 4.29 9.59
CA ARG A 64 11.67 5.41 8.66
C ARG A 64 12.74 6.46 8.94
N ASP A 65 13.43 6.88 7.88
CA ASP A 65 14.43 7.93 7.96
C ASP A 65 13.78 9.26 8.34
N GLY A 66 14.34 9.95 9.34
CA GLY A 66 13.88 11.28 9.76
C GLY A 66 12.70 11.27 10.75
N TYR A 67 12.07 10.12 11.02
CA TYR A 67 10.95 10.01 11.94
C TYR A 67 11.41 9.79 13.39
N ARG A 68 10.73 10.44 14.36
CA ARG A 68 11.05 10.37 15.80
C ARG A 68 9.88 9.91 16.69
N GLY A 69 8.78 9.44 16.10
CA GLY A 69 7.63 8.95 16.84
C GLY A 69 7.86 7.55 17.47
N ILE A 70 6.94 7.16 18.37
CA ILE A 70 7.03 5.94 19.20
C ILE A 70 6.31 4.75 18.53
N HIS A 71 5.51 5.01 17.48
CA HIS A 71 4.75 4.00 16.76
C HIS A 71 5.30 3.82 15.34
N GLY A 72 5.98 2.69 15.12
CA GLY A 72 5.65 1.77 14.02
C GLY A 72 5.78 2.20 12.56
N ASP A 73 6.34 3.36 12.22
CA ASP A 73 6.55 3.71 10.81
C ASP A 73 7.82 3.04 10.28
N PHE A 74 7.65 1.91 9.63
CA PHE A 74 8.71 1.28 8.87
C PHE A 74 8.67 1.74 7.41
N GLN A 75 9.80 1.64 6.75
CA GLN A 75 9.94 1.81 5.32
C GLN A 75 10.71 0.62 4.76
N ILE A 76 10.59 0.35 3.46
CA ILE A 76 11.38 -0.72 2.85
C ILE A 76 12.88 -0.40 2.99
N ASP A 77 13.68 -1.40 3.39
CA ASP A 77 15.12 -1.25 3.59
C ASP A 77 15.87 -1.22 2.25
N VAL A 78 15.75 -0.08 1.58
CA VAL A 78 16.51 0.29 0.39
C VAL A 78 17.24 1.61 0.61
N ASP A 79 18.39 1.74 -0.05
CA ASP A 79 19.17 2.97 -0.09
C ASP A 79 18.78 3.78 -1.32
N ASP A 80 18.22 4.96 -1.06
CA ASP A 80 17.79 5.92 -2.08
C ASP A 80 18.93 6.33 -3.03
N SER A 81 20.18 6.30 -2.57
CA SER A 81 21.37 6.62 -3.38
C SER A 81 21.63 5.57 -4.47
N ASN A 82 21.06 4.37 -4.32
CA ASN A 82 21.21 3.26 -5.25
C ASN A 82 20.03 3.15 -6.24
N ALA A 83 19.14 4.15 -6.28
CA ALA A 83 18.08 4.18 -7.29
C ALA A 83 18.68 4.15 -8.70
N ILE A 84 18.24 3.19 -9.52
CA ILE A 84 18.72 3.08 -10.91
C ILE A 84 18.33 4.32 -11.71
N ASN A 85 17.10 4.79 -11.51
CA ASN A 85 16.58 6.00 -12.12
C ASN A 85 16.02 6.95 -11.05
N SER A 86 16.20 8.25 -11.24
CA SER A 86 15.61 9.30 -10.41
C SER A 86 14.95 10.36 -11.28
N PHE A 87 13.73 10.76 -10.93
CA PHE A 87 12.95 11.76 -11.65
C PHE A 87 12.40 12.81 -10.69
N ASN A 88 12.24 14.02 -11.18
CA ASN A 88 11.55 15.09 -10.45
C ASN A 88 10.23 15.39 -11.15
N ILE A 89 9.16 15.47 -10.36
CA ILE A 89 7.83 15.90 -10.78
C ILE A 89 7.27 16.83 -9.72
N SER A 90 6.33 17.69 -10.09
CA SER A 90 5.50 18.42 -9.15
C SER A 90 4.36 17.55 -8.62
N GLU A 91 3.76 17.92 -7.49
CA GLU A 91 2.62 17.19 -6.92
C GLU A 91 1.46 17.05 -7.91
N VAL A 92 1.20 18.09 -8.72
CA VAL A 92 0.15 18.06 -9.76
C VAL A 92 0.44 17.07 -10.90
N GLU A 93 1.71 16.77 -11.15
CA GLU A 93 2.12 15.82 -12.18
C GLU A 93 1.91 14.37 -11.77
N ILE A 94 1.60 14.06 -10.49
CA ILE A 94 1.25 12.71 -10.04
C ILE A 94 0.02 12.17 -10.79
N ASN A 95 -0.93 13.03 -11.15
CA ASN A 95 -2.12 12.66 -11.93
C ASN A 95 -1.96 12.86 -13.46
N SER A 96 -0.74 13.12 -13.93
CA SER A 96 -0.48 13.43 -15.35
C SER A 96 -0.06 12.19 -16.15
N GLU A 97 -0.03 12.31 -17.49
CA GLU A 97 0.54 11.25 -18.34
C GLU A 97 2.00 10.95 -18.03
N LYS A 98 2.77 11.93 -17.58
CA LYS A 98 4.17 11.70 -17.20
C LYS A 98 4.29 10.64 -16.09
N PHE A 99 3.42 10.68 -15.08
CA PHE A 99 3.42 9.65 -14.03
C PHE A 99 2.97 8.29 -14.58
N LYS A 100 1.97 8.26 -15.45
CA LYS A 100 1.49 7.04 -16.11
C LYS A 100 2.57 6.39 -16.96
N GLU A 101 3.34 7.15 -17.72
CA GLU A 101 4.49 6.65 -18.49
C GLU A 101 5.57 6.07 -17.58
N LEU A 102 5.92 6.79 -16.50
CA LEU A 102 6.89 6.32 -15.50
C LEU A 102 6.45 5.01 -14.85
N PHE A 103 5.17 4.88 -14.51
CA PHE A 103 4.59 3.63 -13.98
C PHE A 103 4.62 2.51 -15.03
N SER A 104 4.11 2.79 -16.23
CA SER A 104 3.90 1.80 -17.30
C SER A 104 5.22 1.26 -17.86
N SER A 105 6.32 1.99 -17.66
CA SER A 105 7.67 1.52 -17.99
C SER A 105 8.15 0.34 -17.12
N LEU A 106 7.54 0.14 -15.94
CA LEU A 106 7.92 -0.86 -14.95
C LEU A 106 6.84 -1.91 -14.70
N ILE A 107 5.58 -1.47 -14.65
CA ILE A 107 4.43 -2.28 -14.25
C ILE A 107 3.38 -2.22 -15.36
N SER A 108 2.86 -3.37 -15.77
CA SER A 108 1.79 -3.45 -16.78
C SER A 108 0.52 -2.75 -16.30
N THR A 109 -0.13 -1.99 -17.18
CA THR A 109 -1.45 -1.37 -16.92
C THR A 109 -2.57 -2.40 -16.81
N GLU A 110 -2.35 -3.60 -17.34
CA GLU A 110 -3.28 -4.74 -17.24
C GLU A 110 -3.11 -5.53 -15.94
N SER A 111 -2.13 -5.17 -15.10
CA SER A 111 -1.95 -5.80 -13.80
C SER A 111 -3.04 -5.35 -12.82
N GLU A 112 -3.25 -6.14 -11.79
CA GLU A 112 -3.98 -5.74 -10.59
C GLU A 112 -3.00 -5.25 -9.52
N VAL A 113 -3.46 -4.29 -8.73
CA VAL A 113 -2.72 -3.70 -7.63
C VAL A 113 -3.56 -3.72 -6.36
N ILE A 114 -2.85 -3.70 -5.24
CA ILE A 114 -3.41 -3.74 -3.90
C ILE A 114 -2.88 -2.51 -3.17
N VAL A 115 -3.77 -1.65 -2.70
CA VAL A 115 -3.38 -0.54 -1.81
C VAL A 115 -3.37 -1.00 -0.36
N CYS A 116 -2.33 -0.58 0.35
CA CYS A 116 -2.12 -0.81 1.77
C CYS A 116 -1.89 0.51 2.51
N TYR A 117 -2.48 0.63 3.69
CA TYR A 117 -2.31 1.78 4.57
C TYR A 117 -1.77 1.35 5.94
N GLN A 118 -1.21 2.29 6.70
CA GLN A 118 -0.91 2.15 8.15
C GLN A 118 -0.18 0.85 8.53
N GLY A 119 1.00 0.59 7.96
CA GLY A 119 1.78 -0.62 8.28
C GLY A 119 1.61 -1.78 7.28
N GLY A 120 1.14 -1.49 6.06
CA GLY A 120 1.26 -2.43 4.94
C GLY A 120 0.17 -3.50 4.87
N ASP A 121 -0.93 -3.35 5.60
CA ASP A 121 -2.09 -4.22 5.51
C ASP A 121 -2.79 -4.07 4.14
N PRO A 122 -2.92 -5.15 3.34
CA PRO A 122 -3.69 -5.18 2.10
C PRO A 122 -5.15 -4.84 2.36
N GLU A 123 -5.61 -3.74 1.78
CA GLU A 123 -6.95 -3.24 2.06
C GLU A 123 -7.88 -3.41 0.86
N LEU A 124 -7.41 -3.04 -0.32
CA LEU A 124 -8.25 -2.91 -1.51
C LEU A 124 -7.45 -3.25 -2.77
N GLU A 125 -7.96 -4.22 -3.53
CA GLU A 125 -7.45 -4.67 -4.82
C GLU A 125 -8.31 -4.14 -5.96
N PHE A 126 -7.65 -3.70 -7.03
CA PHE A 126 -8.27 -3.08 -8.20
C PHE A 126 -7.27 -3.05 -9.36
N SER A 127 -7.71 -2.62 -10.55
CA SER A 127 -6.85 -2.57 -11.73
C SER A 127 -5.78 -1.47 -11.63
N ALA A 128 -4.57 -1.72 -12.16
CA ALA A 128 -3.53 -0.70 -12.30
C ALA A 128 -4.01 0.46 -13.19
N LYS A 129 -4.88 0.17 -14.16
CA LYS A 129 -5.54 1.19 -14.98
C LYS A 129 -6.39 2.15 -14.14
N ALA A 130 -7.19 1.63 -13.20
CA ALA A 130 -7.99 2.45 -12.31
C ALA A 130 -7.11 3.26 -11.34
N PHE A 131 -6.00 2.68 -10.86
CA PHE A 131 -4.98 3.43 -10.11
C PHE A 131 -4.47 4.65 -10.89
N LEU A 132 -4.13 4.44 -12.16
CA LEU A 132 -3.56 5.46 -13.03
C LEU A 132 -4.55 6.54 -13.47
N ASP A 133 -5.86 6.37 -13.32
CA ASP A 133 -6.85 7.42 -13.61
C ASP A 133 -6.63 8.65 -12.71
N LYS A 134 -6.47 8.41 -11.40
CA LYS A 134 -6.20 9.46 -10.43
C LYS A 134 -5.36 8.95 -9.23
N PRO A 135 -4.04 8.74 -9.40
CA PRO A 135 -3.17 8.18 -8.37
C PRO A 135 -3.25 8.86 -7.01
N THR A 136 -3.47 10.18 -6.95
CA THR A 136 -3.59 10.91 -5.68
C THR A 136 -4.76 10.44 -4.81
N GLU A 137 -5.84 9.89 -5.39
CA GLU A 137 -6.92 9.30 -4.61
C GLU A 137 -6.44 8.09 -3.80
N PHE A 138 -5.45 7.36 -4.30
CA PHE A 138 -4.88 6.20 -3.62
C PHE A 138 -3.73 6.60 -2.70
N PHE A 139 -2.94 7.62 -3.04
CA PHE A 139 -1.93 8.24 -2.19
C PHE A 139 -2.49 9.21 -1.14
N SER A 140 -3.74 9.06 -0.74
CA SER A 140 -4.44 10.01 0.13
C SER A 140 -3.98 9.99 1.60
N ARG A 141 -2.97 9.19 1.95
CA ARG A 141 -2.47 9.02 3.31
C ARG A 141 -0.94 9.12 3.38
N PRO A 142 -0.37 9.59 4.51
CA PRO A 142 1.08 9.74 4.70
C PRO A 142 1.91 8.48 4.47
N GLU A 143 1.29 7.32 4.67
CA GLU A 143 1.86 5.98 4.54
C GLU A 143 0.97 5.18 3.62
N THR A 144 1.37 5.13 2.35
CA THR A 144 0.67 4.36 1.33
C THR A 144 1.67 3.45 0.63
N TRP A 145 1.37 2.16 0.62
CA TRP A 145 2.05 1.20 -0.22
C TRP A 145 1.07 0.66 -1.25
N ILE A 146 1.56 0.41 -2.46
CA ILE A 146 0.80 -0.24 -3.51
C ILE A 146 1.62 -1.44 -3.96
N LEU A 147 1.04 -2.63 -3.86
CA LEU A 147 1.67 -3.86 -4.31
C LEU A 147 1.02 -4.34 -5.60
N THR A 148 1.79 -4.93 -6.50
CA THR A 148 1.20 -5.76 -7.54
C THR A 148 0.72 -7.07 -6.93
N THR A 149 -0.38 -7.64 -7.45
CA THR A 149 -0.94 -8.92 -6.94
C THR A 149 0.04 -10.09 -7.08
N ASP A 150 0.93 -10.03 -8.08
CA ASP A 150 2.03 -10.99 -8.26
C ASP A 150 3.21 -10.77 -7.30
N LYS A 151 3.14 -9.76 -6.43
CA LYS A 151 4.11 -9.42 -5.38
C LYS A 151 5.52 -9.15 -5.92
N LYS A 152 5.65 -8.76 -7.18
CA LYS A 152 6.95 -8.38 -7.78
C LYS A 152 7.33 -6.93 -7.58
N TRP A 153 6.36 -6.07 -7.29
CA TRP A 153 6.57 -4.64 -7.13
C TRP A 153 5.90 -4.08 -5.89
N ILE A 154 6.60 -3.16 -5.23
CA ILE A 154 6.08 -2.26 -4.21
C ILE A 154 6.28 -0.84 -4.71
N ILE A 155 5.21 -0.06 -4.70
CA ILE A 155 5.25 1.39 -4.88
C ILE A 155 4.99 1.99 -3.51
N GLU A 156 5.96 2.72 -2.99
CA GLU A 156 5.89 3.30 -1.66
C GLU A 156 5.86 4.82 -1.77
N TYR A 157 4.80 5.42 -1.23
CA TYR A 157 4.68 6.86 -1.12
C TYR A 157 4.99 7.31 0.30
N ILE A 158 6.03 8.14 0.43
CA ILE A 158 6.49 8.67 1.71
C ILE A 158 6.25 10.17 1.69
N TRP A 159 5.07 10.57 2.18
CA TRP A 159 4.63 11.95 2.08
C TRP A 159 5.60 12.93 2.73
N GLU A 160 6.08 12.63 3.95
CA GLU A 160 7.01 13.51 4.68
C GLU A 160 8.34 13.76 3.95
N GLN A 161 8.76 12.83 3.10
CA GLN A 161 9.99 12.93 2.31
C GLN A 161 9.72 13.46 0.90
N GLY A 162 8.45 13.58 0.50
CA GLY A 162 8.06 13.98 -0.86
C GLY A 162 8.57 13.01 -1.91
N VAL A 163 8.53 11.69 -1.65
CA VAL A 163 9.05 10.70 -2.62
C VAL A 163 8.08 9.56 -2.88
N ILE A 164 8.08 9.09 -4.14
CA ILE A 164 7.45 7.84 -4.55
C ILE A 164 8.58 6.90 -5.00
N ARG A 165 8.66 5.71 -4.40
CA ARG A 165 9.69 4.70 -4.69
C ARG A 165 9.07 3.49 -5.37
N PHE A 166 9.63 3.07 -6.50
CA PHE A 166 9.30 1.83 -7.19
C PHE A 166 10.37 0.80 -6.88
N ILE A 167 9.98 -0.20 -6.11
CA ILE A 167 10.85 -1.21 -5.55
C ILE A 167 10.47 -2.55 -6.17
N GLN A 168 11.44 -3.19 -6.82
CA GLN A 168 11.28 -4.53 -7.35
C GLN A 168 11.64 -5.55 -6.26
N LEU A 169 10.82 -6.60 -6.13
CA LEU A 169 11.07 -7.74 -5.27
C LEU A 169 11.55 -8.92 -6.11
N LYS A 170 12.76 -9.39 -5.84
CA LYS A 170 13.30 -10.65 -6.37
C LYS A 170 13.75 -11.49 -5.19
N GLU A 171 13.14 -12.66 -5.00
CA GLU A 171 13.47 -13.58 -3.88
C GLU A 171 13.46 -12.87 -2.51
N SER A 172 12.47 -12.00 -2.27
CA SER A 172 12.34 -11.16 -1.07
C SER A 172 13.47 -10.13 -0.85
N MET A 173 14.35 -9.93 -1.83
CA MET A 173 15.35 -8.87 -1.82
C MET A 173 14.80 -7.62 -2.53
N PRO A 174 14.56 -6.52 -1.80
CA PRO A 174 14.06 -5.29 -2.40
C PRO A 174 15.18 -4.56 -3.14
N THR A 175 14.90 -4.13 -4.36
CA THR A 175 15.80 -3.28 -5.18
C THR A 175 15.06 -2.02 -5.59
N LEU A 176 15.59 -0.86 -5.24
CA LEU A 176 15.03 0.42 -5.67
C LEU A 176 15.35 0.66 -7.15
N VAL A 177 14.35 0.52 -8.02
CA VAL A 177 14.53 0.68 -9.46
C VAL A 177 14.32 2.13 -9.88
N GLN A 178 13.31 2.78 -9.32
CA GLN A 178 12.97 4.15 -9.69
C GLN A 178 12.55 4.93 -8.46
N LYS A 179 13.09 6.13 -8.33
CA LYS A 179 12.72 7.12 -7.33
C LYS A 179 12.13 8.34 -8.03
N ILE A 180 10.98 8.78 -7.57
CA ILE A 180 10.35 10.03 -8.00
C ILE A 180 10.39 10.99 -6.81
N ILE A 181 10.97 12.16 -7.00
CA ILE A 181 11.00 13.26 -6.04
C ILE A 181 9.90 14.24 -6.43
N ILE A 182 9.10 14.62 -5.44
CA ILE A 182 7.99 15.56 -5.58
C ILE A 182 8.48 16.94 -5.10
N GLU A 183 8.50 17.90 -6.03
CA GLU A 183 8.91 19.30 -5.79
C GLU A 183 7.72 20.26 -5.67
#